data_AF-A0A497JSS5-F1
#
_entry.id   AF-A0A497JSS5-F1
#
_cell.length_a   1.000
_cell.length_b   1.000
_cell.length_c   1.000
_cell.angle_alpha   90.00
_cell.angle_beta   90.00
_cell.angle_gamma   90.00
#
_symmetry.space_group_name_H-M   'P 1'
#
loop_
_entity.id
_entity.type
_entity.pdbx_description
1 polymer ?
#
loop_
_entity_poly.entity_id
_entity_poly.type
_entity_poly.pdbx_seq_one_letter_code
_entity_poly.pdbx_strand_id
1 'polypeptide(L)'
;MGRNEPLKDSMINHLWCAWMKCPVCGGEVLPETKYCHRCGSPINRGFQDIIVVTTPSIPGYRIRKVLGVVTGIVPRTRGFLGKIVASIQSVVGGEVSTFTSELEKARMEAIERLRDKARGLGANAVVGLDLETSDLGLQAGVVVVSATGTAVIAEPESESPQIFSGG
;
A
#
# COMPACT_ATOMS: atom_id res chain seq x y z
N MET A 1 -18.82 -55.59 -13.80
CA MET A 1 -17.89 -55.90 -12.68
C MET A 1 -16.59 -55.16 -12.94
N GLY A 2 -16.01 -54.34 -12.08
CA GLY A 2 -16.40 -53.84 -10.77
C GLY A 2 -15.67 -52.52 -10.57
N ARG A 3 -16.41 -51.54 -10.03
CA ARG A 3 -15.89 -50.28 -9.52
C ARG A 3 -14.94 -50.58 -8.37
N ASN A 4 -13.71 -50.06 -8.41
CA ASN A 4 -12.89 -49.99 -7.21
C ASN A 4 -13.24 -48.69 -6.48
N GLU A 5 -14.11 -48.82 -5.48
CA GLU A 5 -14.43 -47.82 -4.46
C GLU A 5 -13.49 -48.02 -3.25
N PRO A 6 -13.46 -47.11 -2.26
CA PRO A 6 -12.30 -46.29 -1.97
C PRO A 6 -11.62 -46.65 -0.63
N LEU A 7 -10.36 -46.27 -0.48
CA LEU A 7 -9.69 -46.25 0.83
C LEU A 7 -10.26 -45.09 1.66
N LYS A 8 -11.32 -45.40 2.41
CA LYS A 8 -11.68 -44.71 3.65
C LYS A 8 -10.60 -45.02 4.69
N ASP A 9 -9.95 -43.97 5.18
CA ASP A 9 -9.88 -43.64 6.61
C ASP A 9 -8.62 -42.83 6.93
N SER A 10 -8.80 -41.52 7.12
CA SER A 10 -8.19 -40.85 8.27
C SER A 10 -8.96 -39.56 8.55
N MET A 11 -9.77 -39.65 9.60
CA MET A 11 -10.51 -38.58 10.26
C MET A 11 -9.56 -37.53 10.84
N ILE A 12 -9.23 -36.47 10.08
CA ILE A 12 -8.79 -35.20 10.66
C ILE A 12 -9.60 -34.07 10.00
N ASN A 13 -10.33 -33.34 10.84
CA ASN A 13 -11.27 -32.28 10.51
C ASN A 13 -10.74 -31.25 9.48
N HIS A 14 -11.20 -31.35 8.24
CA HIS A 14 -11.01 -30.31 7.19
C HIS A 14 -12.21 -29.36 7.04
N LEU A 15 -13.14 -29.36 7.99
CA LEU A 15 -14.40 -28.60 7.91
C LEU A 15 -14.28 -27.08 8.10
N TRP A 16 -13.08 -26.50 8.10
CA TRP A 16 -12.88 -25.05 8.23
C TRP A 16 -11.74 -24.50 7.35
N CYS A 17 -11.49 -25.07 6.16
CA CYS A 17 -10.78 -24.29 5.14
C CYS A 17 -11.74 -23.19 4.67
N ALA A 18 -11.65 -21.99 5.23
CA ALA A 18 -12.37 -20.83 4.73
C ALA A 18 -11.78 -20.47 3.36
N TRP A 19 -12.42 -20.96 2.29
CA TRP A 19 -12.08 -20.59 0.92
C TRP A 19 -12.35 -19.11 0.73
N MET A 20 -11.33 -18.36 0.34
CA MET A 20 -11.49 -16.95 -0.04
C MET A 20 -11.74 -16.87 -1.55
N LYS A 21 -12.47 -15.85 -2.00
CA LYS A 21 -12.65 -15.58 -3.43
C LYS A 21 -11.58 -14.62 -3.93
N CYS A 22 -11.01 -14.92 -5.09
CA CYS A 22 -10.14 -14.02 -5.83
C CYS A 22 -10.90 -12.72 -6.17
N PRO A 23 -10.39 -11.53 -5.82
CA PRO A 23 -11.05 -10.25 -6.09
C PRO A 23 -11.06 -9.86 -7.57
N VAL A 24 -10.27 -10.54 -8.40
CA VAL A 24 -10.16 -10.24 -9.85
C VAL A 24 -11.10 -11.12 -10.67
N CYS A 25 -11.08 -12.44 -10.48
CA CYS A 25 -11.83 -13.37 -11.32
C CYS A 25 -12.92 -14.16 -10.58
N GLY A 26 -13.09 -13.93 -9.27
CA GLY A 26 -14.07 -14.64 -8.42
C GLY A 26 -13.79 -16.12 -8.21
N GLY A 27 -12.63 -16.64 -8.65
CA GLY A 27 -12.23 -18.03 -8.42
C GLY A 27 -11.92 -18.29 -6.96
N GLU A 28 -12.18 -19.51 -6.48
CA GLU A 28 -11.83 -19.91 -5.11
C GLU A 28 -10.32 -20.02 -4.97
N VAL A 29 -9.76 -19.55 -3.85
CA VAL A 29 -8.33 -19.60 -3.57
C VAL A 29 -8.07 -19.99 -2.13
N LEU A 30 -6.96 -20.70 -1.92
CA LEU A 30 -6.52 -21.08 -0.58
C LEU A 30 -5.93 -19.83 0.12
N PRO A 31 -6.22 -19.61 1.42
CA PRO A 31 -5.79 -18.41 2.15
C PRO A 31 -4.29 -18.10 2.07
N GLU A 32 -3.46 -19.14 2.00
CA GLU A 32 -1.99 -19.02 2.00
C GLU A 32 -1.39 -18.79 0.59
N THR A 33 -2.20 -18.77 -0.48
CA THR A 33 -1.69 -18.69 -1.85
C THR A 33 -1.29 -17.26 -2.23
N LYS A 34 -0.08 -17.11 -2.79
CA LYS A 34 0.39 -15.81 -3.29
C LYS A 34 -0.32 -15.38 -4.58
N TYR A 35 -0.66 -16.34 -5.43
CA TYR A 35 -1.26 -16.11 -6.75
C TYR A 35 -2.49 -16.97 -6.97
N CYS A 36 -3.46 -16.44 -7.71
CA CYS A 36 -4.66 -17.13 -8.11
C CYS A 36 -4.30 -18.18 -9.14
N HIS A 37 -4.58 -19.45 -8.86
CA HIS A 37 -4.34 -20.53 -9.83
C HIS A 37 -5.24 -20.44 -11.07
N ARG A 38 -6.34 -19.67 -11.02
CA ARG A 38 -7.28 -19.52 -12.14
C ARG A 38 -6.87 -18.42 -13.11
N CYS A 39 -6.49 -17.24 -12.63
CA CYS A 39 -6.18 -16.08 -13.49
C CYS A 39 -4.76 -15.52 -13.33
N GLY A 40 -3.96 -16.06 -12.40
CA GLY A 40 -2.61 -15.58 -12.13
C GLY A 40 -2.52 -14.30 -11.30
N SER A 41 -3.64 -13.67 -10.90
CA SER A 41 -3.59 -12.45 -10.09
C SER A 41 -3.01 -12.70 -8.69
N PRO A 42 -2.19 -11.82 -8.12
CA PRO A 42 -1.78 -11.94 -6.74
C PRO A 42 -3.01 -11.90 -5.80
N ILE A 43 -3.12 -12.88 -4.90
CA ILE A 43 -4.25 -13.02 -3.95
C ILE A 43 -4.02 -12.21 -2.69
N ASN A 44 -2.76 -12.12 -2.28
CA ASN A 44 -2.35 -11.17 -1.27
C ASN A 44 -2.02 -9.85 -1.98
N ARG A 45 -2.99 -8.93 -2.06
CA ARG A 45 -2.71 -7.51 -2.35
C ARG A 45 -2.01 -6.80 -1.17
N GLY A 46 -1.41 -7.57 -0.25
CA GLY A 46 -0.49 -7.06 0.74
C GLY A 46 0.48 -6.08 0.10
N PHE A 47 0.39 -4.84 0.58
CA PHE A 47 1.16 -3.64 0.22
C PHE A 47 0.58 -2.65 -0.81
N GLN A 48 -0.60 -2.89 -1.42
CA GLN A 48 -1.27 -1.87 -2.27
C GLN A 48 -2.81 -1.82 -2.12
N ASP A 49 -3.34 -2.02 -0.91
CA ASP A 49 -4.81 -1.98 -0.69
C ASP A 49 -5.38 -0.57 -0.52
N ILE A 50 -4.54 0.42 -0.20
CA ILE A 50 -4.94 1.83 -0.11
C ILE A 50 -4.36 2.59 -1.31
N ILE A 51 -5.27 3.17 -2.11
CA ILE A 51 -4.90 4.16 -3.13
C ILE A 51 -4.36 5.39 -2.40
N VAL A 52 -3.17 5.87 -2.78
CA VAL A 52 -2.62 7.13 -2.26
C VAL A 52 -2.33 8.04 -3.43
N VAL A 53 -2.91 9.24 -3.42
CA VAL A 53 -2.70 10.25 -4.46
C VAL A 53 -2.38 11.60 -3.84
N THR A 54 -1.59 12.40 -4.55
CA THR A 54 -1.30 13.79 -4.19
C THR A 54 -2.45 14.73 -4.55
N THR A 55 -3.33 14.32 -5.47
CA THR A 55 -4.51 15.09 -5.87
C THR A 55 -5.60 15.05 -4.79
N PRO A 56 -6.46 16.08 -4.68
CA PRO A 56 -7.55 16.10 -3.70
C PRO A 56 -8.70 15.13 -4.08
N SER A 57 -8.71 14.61 -5.30
CA SER A 57 -9.68 13.65 -5.82
C SER A 57 -8.98 12.52 -6.58
N ILE A 58 -9.71 11.43 -6.83
CA ILE A 58 -9.23 10.27 -7.59
C ILE A 58 -10.09 10.18 -8.86
N PRO A 59 -9.54 10.41 -10.07
CA PRO A 59 -10.32 10.32 -11.30
C PRO A 59 -11.01 8.96 -11.45
N GLY A 60 -12.30 8.97 -11.82
CA GLY A 60 -13.12 7.77 -11.92
C GLY A 60 -13.63 7.20 -10.59
N TYR A 61 -13.38 7.90 -9.47
CA TYR A 61 -13.88 7.53 -8.15
C TYR A 61 -14.56 8.73 -7.48
N ARG A 62 -15.63 8.45 -6.73
CA ARG A 62 -16.28 9.39 -5.84
C ARG A 62 -15.86 9.13 -4.41
N ILE A 63 -15.49 10.18 -3.69
CA ILE A 63 -15.29 10.12 -2.24
C ILE A 63 -16.66 9.99 -1.56
N ARG A 64 -16.94 8.83 -0.97
CA ARG A 64 -18.18 8.55 -0.22
C ARG A 64 -18.11 9.08 1.21
N LYS A 65 -16.95 9.01 1.86
CA LYS A 65 -16.78 9.44 3.26
C LYS A 65 -15.36 9.92 3.52
N VAL A 66 -15.23 11.02 4.27
CA VAL A 66 -13.95 11.48 4.84
C VAL A 66 -13.81 10.96 6.27
N LEU A 67 -12.65 10.37 6.57
CA LEU A 67 -12.36 9.74 7.87
C LEU A 67 -11.42 10.58 8.74
N GLY A 68 -10.71 11.53 8.14
CA GLY A 68 -9.86 12.49 8.85
C GLY A 68 -8.44 12.54 8.29
N VAL A 69 -7.61 13.36 8.91
CA VAL A 69 -6.20 13.51 8.54
C VAL A 69 -5.38 12.34 9.10
N VAL A 70 -4.46 11.83 8.29
CA VAL A 70 -3.49 10.80 8.68
C VAL A 70 -2.07 11.27 8.36
N THR A 71 -1.14 10.96 9.25
CA THR A 71 0.27 11.36 9.09
C THR A 71 1.23 10.24 9.47
N GLY A 72 2.12 9.84 8.56
CA GLY A 72 3.26 8.98 8.83
C GLY A 72 4.53 9.82 9.00
N ILE A 73 5.36 9.50 10.00
CA ILE A 73 6.60 10.24 10.29
C ILE A 73 7.73 9.25 10.46
N VAL A 74 8.89 9.55 9.86
CA VAL A 74 10.12 8.74 9.95
C VAL A 74 11.29 9.67 10.28
N PRO A 75 11.80 9.64 11.52
CA PRO A 75 13.04 10.32 11.87
C PRO A 75 14.27 9.49 11.48
N ARG A 76 15.30 10.14 10.93
CA ARG A 76 16.60 9.54 10.57
C ARG A 76 17.74 10.40 11.12
N THR A 77 18.71 9.79 11.79
CA THR A 77 19.86 10.52 12.35
C THR A 77 20.93 10.80 11.30
N ARG A 78 21.55 11.98 11.38
CA ARG A 78 22.71 12.39 10.58
C ARG A 78 23.89 11.43 10.74
N GLY A 79 24.06 10.78 11.89
CA GLY A 79 25.12 9.78 12.11
C GLY A 79 24.93 8.49 11.28
N PHE A 80 23.68 8.10 10.98
CA PHE A 80 23.37 7.00 10.09
C PHE A 80 23.59 7.41 8.61
N LEU A 81 23.13 8.60 8.23
CA LEU A 81 23.34 9.19 6.91
C LEU A 81 24.84 9.45 6.63
N GLY A 82 25.58 9.96 7.61
CA GLY A 82 26.99 10.32 7.48
C GLY A 82 27.93 9.12 7.33
N LYS A 83 27.65 7.98 8.00
CA LYS A 83 28.39 6.71 7.78
C LYS A 83 28.24 6.21 6.34
N ILE A 84 27.05 6.40 5.78
CA ILE A 84 26.72 6.01 4.41
C ILE A 84 27.42 6.93 3.40
N VAL A 85 27.43 8.24 3.63
CA VAL A 85 28.15 9.21 2.78
C VAL A 85 29.68 9.01 2.86
N ALA A 86 30.23 8.76 4.04
CA ALA A 86 31.66 8.52 4.24
C ALA A 86 32.16 7.24 3.52
N SER A 87 31.28 6.24 3.36
CA SER A 87 31.63 5.02 2.61
C SER A 87 31.67 5.17 1.09
N ILE A 88 31.15 6.28 0.53
CA ILE A 88 30.93 6.47 -0.93
C ILE A 88 31.52 7.80 -1.44
N GLN A 89 32.38 8.48 -0.67
CA GLN A 89 33.16 9.64 -1.15
C GLN A 89 34.25 9.24 -2.18
N SER A 90 33.85 8.64 -3.29
CA SER A 90 34.74 8.28 -4.39
C SER A 90 34.06 8.40 -5.75
N VAL A 91 33.15 9.34 -6.01
CA VAL A 91 32.91 9.80 -7.38
C VAL A 91 32.55 11.30 -7.40
N VAL A 92 33.52 12.09 -7.86
CA VAL A 92 33.38 13.34 -8.63
C VAL A 92 31.95 13.90 -8.76
N GLY A 93 31.65 14.95 -7.99
CA GLY A 93 30.73 16.04 -8.39
C GLY A 93 29.27 15.70 -8.73
N GLY A 94 28.76 14.51 -8.41
CA GLY A 94 27.38 14.08 -8.67
C GLY A 94 26.56 13.82 -7.41
N GLU A 95 25.25 13.63 -7.59
CA GLU A 95 24.28 13.27 -6.54
C GLU A 95 24.85 12.22 -5.59
N VAL A 96 24.67 12.43 -4.27
CA VAL A 96 25.08 11.47 -3.25
C VAL A 96 24.09 10.31 -3.27
N SER A 97 24.25 9.41 -4.24
CA SER A 97 23.29 8.34 -4.59
C SER A 97 22.79 7.55 -3.38
N THR A 98 23.66 7.33 -2.40
CA THR A 98 23.30 6.61 -1.17
C THR A 98 22.48 7.45 -0.22
N PHE A 99 22.75 8.75 -0.11
CA PHE A 99 21.92 9.68 0.66
C PHE A 99 20.52 9.78 0.04
N THR A 100 20.43 9.88 -1.29
CA THR A 100 19.15 9.81 -2.00
C THR A 100 18.43 8.51 -1.71
N SER A 101 19.12 7.37 -1.77
CA SER A 101 18.51 6.07 -1.50
C SER A 101 17.94 5.95 -0.08
N GLU A 102 18.58 6.57 0.92
CA GLU A 102 18.08 6.58 2.29
C GLU A 102 16.89 7.50 2.48
N LEU A 103 16.86 8.65 1.80
CA LEU A 103 15.69 9.54 1.82
C LEU A 103 14.49 8.91 1.11
N GLU A 104 14.71 8.21 -0.01
CA GLU A 104 13.64 7.48 -0.69
C GLU A 104 13.10 6.34 0.18
N LYS A 105 13.96 5.60 0.89
CA LYS A 105 13.52 4.60 1.88
C LYS A 105 12.68 5.25 2.98
N ALA A 106 13.13 6.38 3.54
CA ALA A 106 12.40 7.08 4.58
C ALA A 106 11.03 7.59 4.09
N ARG A 107 10.95 8.07 2.85
CA ARG A 107 9.69 8.48 2.20
C ARG A 107 8.73 7.30 2.06
N MET A 108 9.21 6.17 1.53
CA MET A 108 8.39 4.97 1.38
C MET A 108 7.88 4.46 2.74
N GLU A 109 8.73 4.47 3.76
CA GLU A 109 8.34 4.09 5.11
C GLU A 109 7.33 5.07 5.72
N ALA A 110 7.46 6.38 5.48
CA ALA A 110 6.49 7.37 5.94
C ALA A 110 5.12 7.15 5.29
N ILE A 111 5.09 6.88 3.98
CA ILE A 111 3.85 6.54 3.25
C ILE A 111 3.22 5.26 3.81
N GLU A 112 4.01 4.24 4.13
CA GLU A 112 3.46 3.00 4.68
C GLU A 112 2.88 3.21 6.09
N ARG A 113 3.55 3.97 6.95
CA ARG A 113 3.00 4.36 8.27
C ARG A 113 1.71 5.18 8.13
N LEU A 114 1.62 6.03 7.10
CA LEU A 114 0.41 6.76 6.77
C LEU A 114 -0.72 5.79 6.35
N ARG A 115 -0.40 4.79 5.52
CA ARG A 115 -1.36 3.75 5.10
C ARG A 115 -1.83 2.90 6.27
N ASP A 116 -0.95 2.51 7.19
CA ASP A 116 -1.31 1.79 8.41
C ASP A 116 -2.36 2.58 9.22
N LYS A 117 -2.13 3.88 9.41
CA LYS A 117 -3.07 4.75 10.12
C LYS A 117 -4.40 4.89 9.37
N ALA A 118 -4.36 5.06 8.05
CA ALA A 118 -5.56 5.12 7.22
C ALA A 118 -6.37 3.81 7.29
N ARG A 119 -5.69 2.66 7.24
CA ARG A 119 -6.31 1.33 7.45
C ARG A 119 -6.95 1.21 8.83
N GLY A 120 -6.29 1.72 9.87
CA GLY A 120 -6.82 1.78 11.24
C GLY A 120 -8.13 2.58 11.35
N LEU A 121 -8.36 3.55 10.46
CA LEU A 121 -9.62 4.30 10.37
C LEU A 121 -10.68 3.64 9.47
N GLY A 122 -10.35 2.53 8.81
CA GLY A 122 -11.21 1.86 7.82
C GLY A 122 -11.21 2.54 6.44
N ALA A 123 -10.17 3.31 6.12
CA ALA A 123 -10.02 3.94 4.81
C ALA A 123 -9.63 2.92 3.73
N ASN A 124 -10.05 3.18 2.49
CA ASN A 124 -9.55 2.45 1.31
C ASN A 124 -8.74 3.36 0.37
N ALA A 125 -8.65 4.66 0.68
CA ALA A 125 -7.83 5.61 -0.05
C ALA A 125 -7.35 6.76 0.83
N VAL A 126 -6.29 7.43 0.38
CA VAL A 126 -5.76 8.68 0.90
C VAL A 126 -5.60 9.64 -0.26
N VAL A 127 -6.18 10.83 -0.12
CA VAL A 127 -6.08 11.93 -1.09
C VAL A 127 -5.30 13.09 -0.49
N GLY A 128 -4.78 13.96 -1.35
CA GLY A 128 -4.03 15.14 -0.93
C GLY A 128 -2.76 14.78 -0.16
N LEU A 129 -2.06 13.72 -0.59
CA LEU A 129 -0.75 13.38 -0.03
C LEU A 129 0.21 14.56 -0.19
N ASP A 130 0.75 15.01 0.93
CA ASP A 130 1.85 15.97 1.04
C ASP A 130 3.06 15.29 1.71
N LEU A 131 4.24 15.52 1.13
CA LEU A 131 5.49 14.95 1.60
C LEU A 131 6.44 16.08 1.99
N GLU A 132 6.81 16.10 3.26
CA GLU A 132 7.74 17.09 3.80
C GLU A 132 9.00 16.40 4.30
N THR A 133 10.15 17.06 4.12
CA THR A 133 11.41 16.67 4.75
C THR A 133 11.93 17.87 5.52
N SER A 134 11.99 17.73 6.84
CA SER A 134 12.39 18.81 7.75
C SER A 134 13.65 18.40 8.50
N ASP A 135 14.62 19.31 8.57
CA ASP A 135 15.87 19.10 9.28
C ASP A 135 15.80 19.81 10.64
N LEU A 136 15.83 19.04 11.74
CA LEU A 136 15.73 19.57 13.10
C LEU A 136 17.04 20.19 13.62
N GLY A 137 17.94 20.59 12.71
CA GLY A 137 19.08 21.45 13.01
C GLY A 137 20.27 20.76 13.67
N LEU A 138 21.29 21.58 13.98
CA LEU A 138 22.62 21.15 14.47
C LEU A 138 22.59 20.50 15.86
N GLN A 139 21.56 20.75 16.68
CA GLN A 139 21.50 20.21 18.04
C GLN A 139 20.96 18.77 18.10
N ALA A 140 19.98 18.42 17.25
CA ALA A 140 19.40 17.07 17.22
C ALA A 140 20.09 16.17 16.18
N GLY A 141 20.56 16.73 15.06
CA GLY A 141 21.15 15.94 14.00
C GLY A 141 20.16 14.95 13.39
N VAL A 142 18.88 15.32 13.27
CA VAL A 142 17.80 14.44 12.77
C VAL A 142 17.14 15.08 11.56
N VAL A 143 17.02 14.30 10.49
CA VAL A 143 16.15 14.58 9.35
C VAL A 143 14.85 13.83 9.57
N VAL A 144 13.72 14.51 9.46
CA VAL A 144 12.39 13.94 9.60
C VAL A 144 11.74 13.96 8.23
N VAL A 145 11.25 12.81 7.78
CA VAL A 145 10.38 12.70 6.61
C VAL A 145 8.96 12.45 7.09
N SER A 146 8.02 13.28 6.65
CA SER A 146 6.61 13.13 6.96
C SER A 146 5.77 13.00 5.69
N ALA A 147 4.76 12.15 5.76
CA ALA A 147 3.72 11.98 4.78
C ALA A 147 2.40 12.32 5.46
N THR A 148 1.65 13.29 4.94
CA THR A 148 0.34 13.71 5.47
C THR A 148 -0.70 13.64 4.37
N GLY A 149 -1.94 13.26 4.70
CA GLY A 149 -3.03 13.27 3.74
C GLY A 149 -4.38 13.08 4.41
N THR A 150 -5.44 12.97 3.60
CA THR A 150 -6.80 12.77 4.09
C THR A 150 -7.25 11.34 3.80
N ALA A 151 -7.54 10.58 4.84
CA ALA A 151 -8.08 9.23 4.75
C ALA A 151 -9.56 9.27 4.36
N VAL A 152 -9.93 8.49 3.35
CA VAL A 152 -11.28 8.49 2.76
C VAL A 152 -11.76 7.08 2.41
N ILE A 153 -13.07 6.95 2.23
CA ILE A 153 -13.71 5.84 1.51
C ILE A 153 -14.07 6.34 0.12
N ALA A 154 -13.44 5.79 -0.91
CA ALA A 154 -13.68 6.07 -2.32
C ALA A 154 -14.33 4.87 -3.01
N GLU A 155 -15.27 5.13 -3.91
CA GLU A 155 -15.97 4.10 -4.70
C GLU A 155 -15.93 4.49 -6.18
N PRO A 156 -15.86 3.54 -7.12
CA PRO A 156 -15.89 3.85 -8.55
C PRO A 156 -17.14 4.67 -8.92
N GLU A 157 -16.98 5.68 -9.76
CA GLU A 157 -18.14 6.39 -10.32
C GLU A 157 -18.91 5.45 -11.26
N SER A 158 -20.20 5.26 -11.00
CA SER A 158 -21.07 4.55 -11.93
C SER A 158 -21.34 5.43 -13.14
N GLU A 159 -20.93 5.00 -14.33
CA GLU A 159 -21.41 5.60 -15.58
C GLU A 159 -22.93 5.47 -15.65
N SER A 160 -23.65 6.58 -15.43
CA SER A 160 -25.04 6.67 -15.82
C SER A 160 -25.09 6.76 -17.35
N PRO A 161 -25.83 5.87 -18.05
CA PRO A 161 -25.98 5.96 -19.49
C PRO A 161 -26.48 7.36 -19.85
N GLN A 162 -25.65 8.15 -20.53
CA GLN A 162 -26.09 9.43 -21.04
C GLN A 162 -27.10 9.12 -22.14
N ILE A 163 -28.38 9.25 -21.81
CA ILE A 163 -29.45 9.24 -22.80
C ILE A 163 -29.16 10.44 -23.69
N PHE A 164 -28.62 10.16 -24.88
CA PHE A 164 -28.52 11.14 -25.96
C PHE A 164 -29.95 11.59 -26.28
N SER A 165 -30.39 12.69 -25.68
CA SER A 165 -31.54 13.45 -26.14
C SER A 165 -31.13 14.13 -27.44
N GLY A 166 -31.22 13.39 -28.54
CA GLY A 166 -31.15 13.95 -29.89
C GLY A 166 -32.26 14.96 -30.07
N GLY A 167 -31.88 16.16 -30.48
CA GLY A 167 -32.78 17.18 -31.04
C GLY A 167 -32.81 17.11 -32.56
#